data_AF-A0A846DHZ8-F1
#
_entry.id   AF-A0A846DHZ8-F1
#
_cell.length_a   1.000
_cell.length_b   1.000
_cell.length_c   1.000
_cell.angle_alpha   90.00
_cell.angle_beta   90.00
_cell.angle_gamma   90.00
#
_symmetry.space_group_name_H-M   'P 1'
#
loop_
_entity.id
_entity.type
_entity.pdbx_description
1 polymer ?
#
loop_
_entity_poly.entity_id
_entity_poly.type
_entity_poly.pdbx_seq_one_letter_code
_entity_poly.pdbx_strand_id
1 'polypeptide(L)'
;MVKIISRKSLGTQPVYDIGVKDDHNFILANGMVASNCFNKSHSTAYGYVTYQTAYLKANYPVEYMAALLTASSNSTDKIQKYIATCSTMGIEILPPDINRSDLDFTPISNSILFGFSAIRNLGHGAINCIIKARENG
;
A
#
# COMPACT_ATOMS: atom_id res chain seq x y z
N MET A 1 0.45 -28.01 21.66
CA MET A 1 -0.50 -26.88 21.74
C MET A 1 -0.25 -26.18 23.07
N VAL A 2 0.27 -24.94 23.06
CA VAL A 2 0.62 -24.22 24.30
C VAL A 2 -0.63 -23.49 24.80
N LYS A 3 -0.98 -23.68 26.08
CA LYS A 3 -2.15 -23.08 26.72
C LYS A 3 -1.66 -22.19 27.88
N ILE A 4 -2.10 -20.93 27.90
CA ILE A 4 -1.79 -20.01 29.00
C ILE A 4 -2.54 -20.50 30.26
N ILE A 5 -1.81 -20.67 31.37
CA ILE A 5 -2.33 -21.26 32.62
C ILE A 5 -2.67 -20.20 33.66
N SER A 6 -2.04 -19.02 33.61
CA SER A 6 -2.36 -17.89 34.49
C SER A 6 -1.86 -16.56 33.90
N ARG A 7 -2.40 -15.45 34.40
CA ARG A 7 -1.95 -14.07 34.10
C ARG A 7 -1.94 -13.28 35.41
N LYS A 8 -0.90 -12.47 35.62
CA LYS A 8 -0.82 -11.51 36.73
C LYS A 8 -0.43 -10.14 36.17
N SER A 9 -1.18 -9.09 36.54
CA SER A 9 -0.83 -7.71 36.18
C SER A 9 0.30 -7.22 37.09
N LEU A 10 1.33 -6.60 36.51
CA LEU A 10 2.44 -5.96 37.24
C LEU A 10 2.32 -4.42 37.26
N GLY A 11 1.19 -3.87 36.80
CA GLY A 11 0.96 -2.44 36.68
C GLY A 11 1.30 -1.87 35.30
N THR A 12 1.21 -0.54 35.18
CA THR A 12 1.49 0.19 33.93
C THR A 12 2.88 0.81 34.04
N GLN A 13 3.75 0.57 33.06
CA GLN A 13 5.09 1.16 32.99
C GLN A 13 5.32 1.74 31.58
N PRO A 14 6.06 2.86 31.46
CA PRO A 14 6.52 3.35 30.16
C PRO A 14 7.53 2.36 29.58
N VAL A 15 7.15 1.66 28.52
CA VAL A 15 8.03 0.73 27.81
C VAL A 15 8.68 1.42 26.62
N TYR A 16 10.00 1.30 26.51
CA TYR A 16 10.73 1.62 25.28
C TYR A 16 10.83 0.36 24.42
N ASP A 17 10.84 0.56 23.10
CA ASP A 17 10.82 -0.48 22.09
C ASP A 17 11.91 -1.55 22.28
N ILE A 18 11.62 -2.73 21.72
CA ILE A 18 12.16 -4.08 21.98
C ILE A 18 13.68 -4.11 22.21
N GLY A 19 14.07 -4.05 23.48
CA GLY A 19 15.47 -4.12 23.91
C GLY A 19 15.61 -4.13 25.43
N VAL A 20 14.83 -4.98 26.12
CA VAL A 20 14.92 -5.12 27.58
C VAL A 20 16.05 -6.08 27.93
N LYS A 21 17.03 -5.57 28.67
CA LYS A 21 18.26 -6.28 29.07
C LYS A 21 18.01 -7.35 30.13
N ASP A 22 17.01 -7.13 30.99
CA ASP A 22 16.71 -7.98 32.16
C ASP A 22 15.25 -8.47 32.19
N ASP A 23 14.27 -7.65 31.79
CA ASP A 23 12.84 -8.02 31.84
C ASP A 23 12.34 -8.55 30.50
N HIS A 24 12.48 -9.86 30.27
CA HIS A 24 11.99 -10.46 29.05
C HIS A 24 10.47 -10.67 29.04
N ASN A 25 9.84 -10.29 27.93
CA ASN A 25 8.37 -10.24 27.82
C ASN A 25 7.67 -11.60 27.95
N PHE A 26 8.37 -12.72 27.70
CA PHE A 26 7.80 -14.07 27.79
C PHE A 26 8.88 -15.10 28.19
N ILE A 27 8.73 -15.72 29.36
CA ILE A 27 9.51 -16.90 29.78
C ILE A 27 8.70 -18.15 29.44
N LEU A 28 9.30 -19.05 28.66
CA LEU A 28 8.74 -20.35 28.30
C LEU A 28 8.82 -21.31 29.50
N ALA A 29 7.97 -22.34 29.52
CA ALA A 29 7.90 -23.31 30.62
C ALA A 29 9.23 -24.06 30.90
N ASN A 30 10.15 -24.06 29.94
CA ASN A 30 11.50 -24.63 30.07
C ASN A 30 12.55 -23.60 30.55
N GLY A 31 12.13 -22.41 31.00
CA GLY A 31 13.02 -21.35 31.49
C GLY A 31 13.67 -20.50 30.39
N MET A 32 13.39 -20.77 29.11
CA MET A 32 13.95 -19.99 28.00
C MET A 32 13.17 -18.69 27.78
N VAL A 33 13.89 -17.65 27.35
CA VAL A 33 13.34 -16.36 26.99
C VAL A 33 12.89 -16.36 25.54
N ALA A 34 11.66 -15.93 25.28
CA ALA A 34 11.16 -15.73 23.92
C ALA A 34 11.30 -14.26 23.51
N SER A 35 12.45 -13.92 22.93
CA SER A 35 12.81 -12.56 22.51
C SER A 35 12.08 -12.07 21.25
N ASN A 36 11.58 -12.98 20.42
CA ASN A 36 10.99 -12.66 19.10
C ASN A 36 9.51 -13.12 18.97
N CYS A 37 8.73 -13.08 20.05
CA CYS A 37 7.31 -13.40 19.99
C CYS A 37 6.54 -12.37 19.14
N PHE A 38 5.82 -12.85 18.12
CA PHE A 38 4.92 -12.02 17.33
C PHE A 38 3.48 -12.07 17.84
N ASN A 39 2.84 -10.90 17.92
CA ASN A 39 1.44 -10.80 18.32
C ASN A 39 0.52 -11.37 17.22
N LYS A 40 -0.08 -12.53 17.48
CA LYS A 40 -0.93 -13.23 16.51
C LYS A 40 -2.09 -12.37 15.99
N SER A 41 -2.79 -11.61 16.84
CA SER A 41 -3.90 -10.77 16.41
C SER A 41 -3.47 -9.69 15.41
N HIS A 42 -2.35 -9.02 15.68
CA HIS A 42 -1.80 -8.00 14.80
C HIS A 42 -1.31 -8.61 13.47
N SER A 43 -0.56 -9.70 13.53
CA SER A 43 -0.10 -10.42 12.32
C SER A 43 -1.27 -10.93 11.48
N THR A 44 -2.35 -11.40 12.10
CA THR A 44 -3.54 -11.89 11.39
C THR A 44 -4.25 -10.75 10.66
N ALA A 45 -4.41 -9.58 11.30
CA ALA A 45 -5.03 -8.42 10.67
C ALA A 45 -4.23 -7.92 9.45
N TYR A 46 -2.90 -7.81 9.56
CA TYR A 46 -2.05 -7.44 8.43
C TYR A 46 -2.03 -8.51 7.33
N GLY A 47 -2.02 -9.79 7.70
CA GLY A 47 -2.13 -10.88 6.74
C GLY A 47 -3.42 -10.82 5.93
N TYR A 48 -4.53 -10.42 6.55
CA TYR A 48 -5.82 -10.27 5.86
C TYR A 48 -5.79 -9.17 4.79
N VAL A 49 -5.30 -7.97 5.12
CA VAL A 49 -5.16 -6.86 4.14
C VAL A 49 -4.17 -7.22 3.03
N THR A 50 -3.09 -7.93 3.37
CA THR A 50 -2.10 -8.42 2.40
C THR A 50 -2.74 -9.40 1.42
N TYR A 51 -3.55 -10.34 1.91
CA TYR A 51 -4.30 -11.28 1.07
C TYR A 51 -5.26 -10.55 0.13
N GLN A 52 -6.01 -9.57 0.62
CA GLN A 52 -6.91 -8.77 -0.21
C GLN A 52 -6.15 -8.02 -1.32
N THR A 53 -5.01 -7.41 -0.97
CA THR A 53 -4.15 -6.69 -1.91
C THR A 53 -3.59 -7.64 -2.98
N ALA A 54 -3.11 -8.81 -2.57
CA ALA A 54 -2.60 -9.83 -3.49
C ALA A 54 -3.71 -10.38 -4.41
N TYR A 55 -4.92 -10.59 -3.87
CA TYR A 55 -6.07 -11.00 -4.65
C TYR A 55 -6.42 -9.99 -5.74
N LEU A 56 -6.45 -8.69 -5.42
CA LEU A 56 -6.69 -7.64 -6.41
C LEU A 56 -5.60 -7.62 -7.48
N LYS A 57 -4.33 -7.71 -7.09
CA LYS A 57 -3.21 -7.75 -8.05
C LYS A 57 -3.27 -8.98 -8.97
N ALA A 58 -3.72 -10.12 -8.47
CA ALA A 58 -3.78 -11.36 -9.24
C ALA A 58 -4.97 -11.43 -10.21
N ASN A 59 -6.13 -10.87 -9.83
CA ASN A 59 -7.38 -10.99 -10.60
C ASN A 59 -7.78 -9.71 -11.35
N TYR A 60 -7.29 -8.55 -10.92
CA TYR A 60 -7.56 -7.23 -11.49
C TYR A 60 -6.24 -6.45 -11.63
N PRO A 61 -5.25 -6.98 -12.38
CA PRO A 61 -3.89 -6.45 -12.40
C PRO A 61 -3.81 -5.02 -12.97
N VAL A 62 -4.64 -4.69 -13.97
CA VAL A 62 -4.64 -3.37 -14.63
C VAL A 62 -5.21 -2.31 -13.68
N GLU A 63 -6.34 -2.59 -13.06
CA GLU A 63 -7.00 -1.72 -12.09
C GLU A 63 -6.16 -1.54 -10.83
N TYR A 64 -5.55 -2.63 -10.34
CA TYR A 64 -4.64 -2.60 -9.20
C TYR A 64 -3.44 -1.69 -9.47
N MET A 65 -2.80 -1.84 -10.63
CA MET A 65 -1.64 -1.03 -10.98
C MET A 65 -2.02 0.44 -11.23
N ALA A 66 -3.19 0.70 -11.83
CA ALA A 66 -3.71 2.07 -11.98
C ALA A 66 -3.92 2.74 -10.61
N ALA A 67 -4.56 2.04 -9.66
CA ALA A 67 -4.75 2.54 -8.30
C ALA A 67 -3.41 2.78 -7.57
N LEU A 68 -2.43 1.90 -7.76
CA LEU A 68 -1.11 2.02 -7.15
C LEU A 68 -0.32 3.22 -7.70
N LEU A 69 -0.41 3.47 -9.01
CA LEU A 69 0.16 4.64 -9.67
C LEU A 69 -0.48 5.93 -9.16
N THR A 70 -1.82 5.96 -9.08
CA THR A 70 -2.58 7.07 -8.52
C THR A 70 -2.19 7.39 -7.09
N ALA A 71 -2.12 6.38 -6.21
CA ALA A 71 -1.74 6.56 -4.81
C ALA A 71 -0.30 7.08 -4.63
N SER A 72 0.53 6.99 -5.68
CA SER A 72 1.93 7.43 -5.67
C SER A 72 2.21 8.59 -6.63
N SER A 73 1.18 9.28 -7.12
CA SER A 73 1.27 10.41 -8.06
C SER A 73 2.20 11.54 -7.57
N ASN A 74 2.33 11.70 -6.25
CA ASN A 74 3.20 12.71 -5.63
C ASN A 74 4.70 12.32 -5.59
N SER A 75 5.08 11.12 -6.05
CA SER A 75 6.46 10.63 -5.98
C SER A 75 6.91 10.04 -7.31
N THR A 76 7.70 10.83 -8.05
CA THR A 76 8.26 10.43 -9.36
C THR A 76 9.01 9.11 -9.29
N ASP A 77 9.81 8.89 -8.25
CA ASP A 77 10.59 7.65 -8.07
C ASP A 77 9.70 6.41 -7.93
N LYS A 78 8.58 6.54 -7.20
CA LYS A 78 7.61 5.44 -7.06
C LYS A 78 6.87 5.17 -8.36
N ILE A 79 6.44 6.23 -9.05
CA ILE A 79 5.78 6.12 -10.36
C ILE A 79 6.70 5.38 -11.34
N GLN A 80 7.97 5.76 -11.45
CA GLN A 80 8.91 5.10 -12.36
C GLN A 80 9.06 3.60 -12.05
N LYS A 81 9.15 3.23 -10.77
CA LYS A 81 9.22 1.81 -10.35
C LYS A 81 7.95 1.04 -10.74
N TYR A 82 6.78 1.65 -10.58
CA TYR A 82 5.51 1.00 -10.94
C TYR A 82 5.29 0.94 -12.45
N ILE A 83 5.72 1.96 -13.21
CA ILE A 83 5.75 1.90 -14.69
C ILE A 83 6.61 0.73 -15.16
N ALA A 84 7.81 0.55 -14.59
CA ALA A 84 8.66 -0.59 -14.90
C ALA A 84 7.97 -1.94 -14.57
N THR A 85 7.26 -1.99 -13.44
CA THR A 85 6.49 -3.18 -13.04
C THR A 85 5.34 -3.46 -14.03
N CYS A 86 4.59 -2.45 -14.47
CA CYS A 86 3.56 -2.59 -15.49
C CYS A 86 4.15 -3.15 -16.80
N SER A 87 5.31 -2.65 -17.22
CA SER A 87 6.01 -3.15 -18.40
C SER A 87 6.35 -4.64 -18.28
N THR A 88 6.85 -5.10 -17.12
CA THR A 88 7.10 -6.54 -16.89
C THR A 88 5.84 -7.39 -16.82
N MET A 89 4.70 -6.79 -16.47
CA MET A 89 3.39 -7.44 -16.43
C MET A 89 2.69 -7.42 -17.80
N GLY A 90 3.28 -6.81 -18.83
CA GLY A 90 2.65 -6.66 -20.14
C GLY A 90 1.51 -5.64 -20.18
N ILE A 91 1.47 -4.73 -19.20
CA ILE A 91 0.48 -3.66 -19.12
C ILE A 91 1.07 -2.41 -19.76
N GLU A 92 0.46 -1.95 -20.84
CA GLU A 92 0.88 -0.73 -21.53
C GLU A 92 0.40 0.51 -20.77
N ILE A 93 1.26 1.52 -20.66
CA ILE A 93 0.88 2.82 -20.10
C ILE A 93 0.81 3.82 -21.26
N LEU A 94 -0.40 4.25 -21.56
CA LEU A 94 -0.67 5.24 -22.60
C LEU A 94 -0.29 6.63 -22.09
N PRO A 95 0.27 7.50 -22.95
CA PRO A 95 0.58 8.88 -22.58
C PRO A 95 -0.69 9.65 -22.18
N PRO A 96 -0.54 10.77 -21.43
CA PRO A 96 -1.69 11.60 -21.11
C PRO A 96 -2.33 12.18 -22.38
N ASP A 97 -3.65 12.23 -22.40
CA ASP A 97 -4.46 12.71 -23.53
C ASP A 97 -5.45 13.76 -23.03
N ILE A 98 -5.46 14.95 -23.62
CA ILE A 98 -6.30 16.06 -23.17
C ILE A 98 -7.80 15.73 -23.19
N ASN A 99 -8.22 14.86 -24.12
CA ASN A 99 -9.61 14.48 -24.33
C ASN A 99 -10.04 13.25 -23.52
N ARG A 100 -9.08 12.47 -22.99
CA ARG A 100 -9.38 11.16 -22.38
C ARG A 100 -8.85 11.01 -20.96
N SER A 101 -7.72 11.64 -20.62
CA SER A 101 -7.11 11.51 -19.30
C SER A 101 -7.95 12.21 -18.25
N ASP A 102 -8.04 11.61 -17.08
CA ASP A 102 -8.65 12.21 -15.91
C ASP A 102 -7.59 12.63 -14.89
N LEU A 103 -8.04 13.04 -13.72
CA LEU A 103 -7.17 13.41 -12.61
C LEU A 103 -6.26 12.23 -12.19
N ASP A 104 -6.82 11.03 -12.11
CA ASP A 104 -6.13 9.80 -11.71
C ASP A 104 -5.75 8.93 -12.92
N PHE A 105 -4.88 7.93 -12.69
CA PHE A 105 -4.61 6.92 -13.71
C PHE A 105 -5.86 6.07 -13.95
N THR A 106 -6.25 5.93 -15.22
CA THR A 106 -7.50 5.26 -15.60
C THR A 106 -7.20 3.93 -16.29
N PRO A 107 -7.68 2.79 -15.78
CA PRO A 107 -7.56 1.51 -16.48
C PRO A 107 -8.45 1.50 -17.73
N ILE A 108 -7.89 1.14 -18.88
CA ILE A 108 -8.60 1.01 -20.16
C ILE A 108 -8.26 -0.34 -20.78
N SER A 109 -9.18 -1.29 -20.65
CA SER A 109 -8.99 -2.67 -21.14
C SER A 109 -7.70 -3.29 -20.59
N ASN A 110 -6.66 -3.46 -21.43
CA ASN A 110 -5.38 -4.03 -21.04
C ASN A 110 -4.25 -2.99 -20.88
N SER A 111 -4.62 -1.71 -20.83
CA SER A 111 -3.68 -0.58 -20.74
C SER A 111 -4.12 0.38 -19.64
N ILE A 112 -3.24 1.30 -19.25
CA ILE A 112 -3.53 2.35 -18.26
C ILE A 112 -3.30 3.70 -18.92
N LEU A 113 -4.29 4.57 -18.86
CA LEU A 113 -4.15 5.96 -19.32
C LEU A 113 -3.53 6.81 -18.21
N PHE A 114 -2.52 7.58 -18.58
CA PHE A 114 -1.82 8.45 -17.64
C PHE A 114 -2.75 9.51 -17.04
N GLY A 115 -2.75 9.64 -15.71
CA GLY A 115 -3.52 10.65 -14.99
C GLY A 115 -2.82 12.00 -14.96
N PHE A 116 -3.58 13.10 -15.04
CA PHE A 116 -3.03 14.45 -14.99
C PHE A 116 -2.33 14.78 -13.67
N SER A 117 -2.74 14.16 -12.56
CA SER A 117 -2.11 14.36 -11.25
C SER A 117 -0.62 13.99 -11.21
N ALA A 118 -0.18 13.11 -12.10
CA ALA A 118 1.21 12.67 -12.20
C ALA A 118 2.05 13.52 -13.17
N ILE A 119 1.47 14.52 -13.83
CA ILE A 119 2.21 15.44 -14.71
C ILE A 119 2.93 16.49 -13.86
N ARG A 120 4.24 16.56 -14.03
CA ARG A 120 5.08 17.54 -13.33
C ARG A 120 4.63 18.97 -13.67
N ASN A 121 4.55 19.82 -12.65
CA ASN A 121 4.13 21.22 -12.72
C ASN A 121 2.64 21.44 -13.09
N LEU A 122 1.82 20.39 -13.11
CA LEU A 122 0.39 20.52 -13.35
C LEU A 122 -0.38 20.49 -12.03
N GLY A 123 -0.88 21.65 -11.59
CA GLY A 123 -1.63 21.76 -10.33
C GLY A 123 -3.11 21.40 -10.49
N HIS A 124 -3.74 20.94 -9.40
CA HIS A 124 -5.16 20.58 -9.36
C HIS A 124 -6.10 21.64 -9.93
N GLY A 125 -5.81 22.93 -9.71
CA GLY A 125 -6.61 24.02 -10.28
C GLY A 125 -6.63 23.99 -11.81
N ALA A 126 -5.47 23.81 -12.44
CA ALA A 126 -5.37 23.71 -13.89
C ALA A 126 -6.04 22.42 -14.42
N ILE A 127 -5.84 21.29 -13.73
CA ILE A 127 -6.49 20.01 -14.08
C ILE A 127 -8.01 20.16 -14.09
N ASN A 128 -8.57 20.76 -13.04
CA ASN A 128 -10.01 20.98 -12.93
C ASN A 128 -10.53 21.90 -14.05
N CYS A 129 -9.76 22.92 -14.45
CA CYS A 129 -10.12 23.77 -15.58
C CYS A 129 -10.13 22.98 -16.90
N ILE A 130 -9.14 22.10 -17.13
CA ILE A 130 -9.07 21.26 -18.33
C ILE A 130 -10.29 20.34 -18.41
N ILE A 131 -10.60 19.63 -17.32
CA ILE A 131 -11.73 18.69 -17.28
C ILE A 131 -13.05 19.45 -17.46
N LYS A 132 -13.25 20.58 -16.79
CA LYS A 132 -14.44 21.42 -16.96
C LYS A 132 -14.58 21.98 -18.37
N ALA A 133 -13.48 22.40 -18.99
CA ALA A 133 -13.51 22.87 -20.38
C ALA A 133 -13.97 21.74 -21.31
N ARG A 134 -13.41 20.53 -21.14
CA ARG A 134 -13.80 19.35 -21.92
C ARG A 134 -15.28 18.99 -21.79
N GLU A 135 -15.88 19.17 -20.62
CA GLU A 135 -17.31 18.95 -20.39
C GLU A 135 -18.20 19.99 -21.09
N ASN A 136 -17.67 21.18 -21.37
CA ASN A 136 -18.41 22.30 -21.96
C ASN A 136 -18.28 22.41 -23.50
N GLY A 137 -17.41 21.62 -24.14
CA GLY A 137 -17.17 21.60 -25.59
C GLY A 137 -16.12 22.60 -26.07
#